data_AF-A0A2M8BTQ8-F1
#
_entry.id   AF-A0A2M8BTQ8-F1
#
_cell.length_a   1.000
_cell.length_b   1.000
_cell.length_c   1.000
_cell.angle_alpha   90.00
_cell.angle_beta   90.00
_cell.angle_gamma   90.00
#
_symmetry.space_group_name_H-M   'P 1'
#
loop_
_entity.id
_entity.type
_entity.pdbx_description
1 polymer ?
#
loop_
_entity_poly.entity_id
_entity_poly.type
_entity_poly.pdbx_seq_one_letter_code
_entity_poly.pdbx_strand_id
1 'polypeptide(L)'
;MVAAFGKGGWIRFLLRTITHENFLYYAPVSSLGVDGLVGGLKDEGENIQKNVMSVDEALEMVRVGEIDDAKTILALLWLKDQRKK
;
A
#
# COMPACT_ATOMS: atom_id res chain seq x y z
N MET A 1 19.23 13.53 -3.78
CA MET A 1 18.47 14.80 -3.71
C MET A 1 19.39 15.91 -4.18
N VAL A 2 19.09 16.55 -5.32
CA VAL A 2 19.91 17.65 -5.84
C VAL A 2 19.02 18.88 -5.89
N ALA A 3 19.34 19.89 -5.08
CA ALA A 3 18.71 21.20 -5.15
C ALA A 3 19.47 22.04 -6.19
N ALA A 4 18.77 22.49 -7.24
CA ALA A 4 19.32 23.47 -8.17
C ALA A 4 18.68 24.83 -7.89
N PHE A 5 19.50 25.82 -7.56
CA PHE A 5 19.06 27.19 -7.30
C PHE A 5 19.04 28.00 -8.61
N GLY A 6 17.86 28.40 -9.06
CA GLY A 6 17.72 29.39 -10.15
C GLY A 6 17.84 30.82 -9.61
N LYS A 7 18.38 31.75 -10.40
CA LYS A 7 18.64 33.16 -10.05
C LYS A 7 17.38 34.04 -9.78
N GLY A 8 16.26 33.46 -9.38
CA GLY A 8 14.98 34.17 -9.23
C GLY A 8 14.09 33.68 -8.08
N GLY A 9 14.63 32.95 -7.10
CA GLY A 9 13.92 32.68 -5.83
C GLY A 9 12.76 31.68 -5.87
N TRP A 10 12.41 31.12 -7.03
CA TRP A 10 11.38 30.09 -7.12
C TRP A 10 11.98 28.69 -6.89
N ILE A 11 11.56 28.02 -5.82
CA ILE A 11 11.81 26.60 -5.62
C ILE A 11 10.89 25.84 -6.58
N ARG A 12 11.44 25.39 -7.71
CA ARG A 12 10.74 24.46 -8.60
C ARG A 12 11.06 23.04 -8.15
N PHE A 13 10.11 22.40 -7.45
CA PHE A 13 10.16 20.95 -7.23
C PHE A 13 9.93 20.25 -8.57
N LEU A 14 11.02 19.87 -9.25
CA LEU A 14 10.93 19.02 -10.42
C LEU A 14 11.02 17.56 -9.96
N LEU A 15 9.89 16.97 -9.58
CA LEU A 15 9.78 15.52 -9.42
C LEU A 15 8.99 14.95 -10.60
N ARG A 16 9.72 14.52 -11.63
CA ARG A 16 9.25 13.60 -12.67
C ARG A 16 10.48 12.76 -13.00
N THR A 17 10.47 11.45 -12.88
CA THR A 17 9.49 10.54 -13.48
C THR A 17 9.48 9.19 -12.75
N ILE A 18 8.32 8.77 -12.24
CA ILE A 18 7.96 7.35 -12.15
C ILE A 18 6.72 7.22 -13.03
N THR A 19 6.77 6.37 -14.06
CA THR A 19 5.67 6.19 -15.03
C THR A 19 4.65 5.15 -14.58
N HIS A 20 4.81 4.57 -13.38
CA HIS A 20 3.94 3.52 -12.90
C HIS A 20 2.62 4.09 -12.37
N GLU A 21 1.55 3.73 -13.05
CA GLU A 21 0.18 3.85 -12.57
C GLU A 21 -0.18 2.60 -11.75
N ASN A 22 -0.92 2.79 -10.65
CA ASN A 22 -1.45 1.69 -9.87
C ASN A 22 -2.97 1.86 -9.77
N PHE A 23 -3.70 0.89 -10.31
CA PHE A 23 -5.15 0.81 -10.13
C PHE A 23 -5.43 0.00 -8.86
N LEU A 24 -6.18 0.58 -7.93
CA LEU A 24 -6.60 -0.11 -6.71
C LEU A 24 -7.99 -0.71 -6.90
N TYR A 25 -8.12 -1.99 -6.58
CA TYR A 25 -9.38 -2.72 -6.64
C TYR A 25 -9.74 -3.22 -5.23
N TYR A 26 -11.05 -3.29 -4.96
CA TYR A 26 -11.60 -3.84 -3.72
C TYR A 26 -12.59 -4.95 -4.08
N ALA A 27 -12.48 -6.09 -3.40
CA ALA A 27 -13.41 -7.20 -3.53
C ALA A 27 -13.69 -7.79 -2.14
N PRO A 28 -14.96 -8.10 -1.80
CA PRO A 28 -15.26 -8.91 -0.63
C PRO A 28 -14.62 -10.29 -0.77
N VAL A 29 -13.89 -10.72 0.25
CA VAL A 29 -13.25 -12.04 0.31
C VAL A 29 -13.64 -12.75 1.59
N SER A 30 -13.70 -14.07 1.54
CA SER A 30 -13.84 -14.90 2.73
C SER A 30 -12.45 -15.33 3.20
N SER A 31 -12.21 -15.25 4.51
CA SER A 31 -11.03 -15.87 5.13
C SER A 31 -11.20 -17.38 5.31
N LEU A 32 -12.40 -17.91 5.07
CA LEU A 32 -12.68 -19.34 5.15
C LEU A 32 -11.91 -20.08 4.04
N GLY A 33 -11.09 -21.06 4.43
CA GLY A 33 -10.27 -21.81 3.48
C GLY A 33 -8.99 -21.09 3.06
N VAL A 34 -8.60 -20.00 3.74
CA VAL A 34 -7.20 -19.52 3.65
C VAL A 34 -6.33 -20.52 4.41
N ASP A 35 -5.83 -21.52 3.69
CA ASP A 35 -4.95 -22.57 4.18
C ASP A 35 -3.47 -22.21 3.96
N GLY A 36 -2.63 -22.55 4.95
CA GLY A 36 -1.19 -22.33 4.91
C GLY A 36 -0.74 -20.87 5.07
N LEU A 37 0.52 -20.70 5.52
CA LEU A 37 1.16 -19.39 5.70
C LEU A 37 1.68 -18.78 4.40
N VAL A 38 1.75 -19.56 3.31
CA VAL A 38 2.38 -19.17 2.05
C VAL A 38 1.30 -18.94 0.98
N GLY A 39 1.36 -17.79 0.30
CA GLY A 39 0.52 -17.44 -0.84
C GLY A 39 1.29 -17.53 -2.17
N GLY A 40 0.58 -17.26 -3.28
CA GLY A 40 1.16 -17.29 -4.63
C GLY A 40 1.08 -18.66 -5.31
N LEU A 41 1.44 -18.71 -6.59
CA LEU A 41 1.55 -19.95 -7.36
C LEU A 41 2.94 -20.56 -7.19
N LYS A 42 3.01 -21.90 -7.09
CA LYS A 42 4.28 -22.62 -6.85
C LYS A 42 5.36 -22.33 -7.90
N ASP A 43 4.94 -22.09 -9.13
CA ASP A 43 5.84 -21.98 -10.29
C ASP A 43 6.29 -20.54 -10.59
N GLU A 44 5.82 -19.54 -9.83
CA GLU A 44 6.18 -18.13 -10.03
C GLU A 44 7.45 -17.72 -9.28
N GLY A 45 8.00 -18.61 -8.44
CA GLY A 45 9.24 -18.36 -7.71
C GLY A 45 9.14 -17.27 -6.62
N GLU A 46 7.92 -16.84 -6.30
CA GLU A 46 7.65 -15.86 -5.24
C GLU A 46 7.61 -16.54 -3.87
N ASN A 47 8.00 -15.79 -2.84
CA ASN A 47 7.91 -16.23 -1.44
C ASN A 47 7.00 -15.26 -0.66
N ILE A 48 5.69 -15.42 -0.82
CA ILE A 48 4.68 -14.54 -0.24
C ILE A 48 4.12 -15.17 1.03
N GLN A 49 4.10 -14.40 2.11
CA GLN A 49 3.41 -14.79 3.34
C GLN A 49 2.03 -14.16 3.43
N LYS A 50 1.03 -14.96 3.81
CA LYS A 50 -0.35 -14.50 4.03
C LYS A 50 -0.53 -14.12 5.50
N ASN A 51 -1.06 -12.92 5.74
CA ASN A 51 -1.48 -12.46 7.06
C ASN A 51 -2.97 -12.12 7.03
N VAL A 52 -3.76 -12.75 7.90
CA VAL A 52 -5.19 -12.46 8.08
C VAL A 52 -5.36 -11.77 9.42
N MET A 53 -5.83 -10.53 9.39
CA MET A 53 -6.00 -9.69 10.58
C MET A 53 -7.26 -8.84 10.44
N SER A 54 -7.68 -8.21 11.55
CA SER A 54 -8.79 -7.27 11.50
C SER A 54 -8.39 -5.97 10.79
N VAL A 55 -9.37 -5.25 10.22
CA VAL A 55 -9.10 -3.94 9.59
C VAL A 55 -8.57 -2.94 10.61
N ASP A 56 -9.04 -3.02 11.86
CA ASP A 56 -8.63 -2.08 12.91
C ASP A 56 -7.19 -2.33 13.37
N GLU A 57 -6.76 -3.59 13.42
CA GLU A 57 -5.35 -3.97 13.64
C GLU A 57 -4.44 -3.49 12.52
N ALA A 58 -4.82 -3.69 11.25
CA ALA A 58 -4.07 -3.19 10.11
C ALA A 58 -3.94 -1.65 10.11
N LEU A 59 -5.00 -0.93 10.53
CA LEU A 59 -4.98 0.53 10.66
C LEU A 59 -4.06 0.99 11.80
N GLU A 60 -3.95 0.22 12.87
CA GLU A 60 -3.00 0.49 13.95
C GLU A 60 -1.56 0.28 13.48
N MET A 61 -1.28 -0.79 12.72
CA MET A 61 0.03 -1.03 12.12
C MET A 61 0.45 0.10 11.17
N VAL A 62 -0.49 0.67 10.38
CA VAL A 62 -0.24 1.90 9.61
C VAL A 62 0.11 3.08 10.51
N ARG A 63 -0.61 3.25 11.63
CA ARG A 63 -0.40 4.35 12.57
C ARG A 63 0.98 4.29 13.24
N VAL A 64 1.45 3.10 13.59
CA VAL A 64 2.76 2.91 14.24
C VAL A 64 3.92 2.74 13.25
N GLY A 65 3.62 2.66 11.95
CA GLY A 65 4.62 2.58 10.88
C GLY A 65 5.12 1.17 10.56
N GLU A 66 4.43 0.13 11.03
CA GLU A 66 4.73 -1.27 10.66
C GLU A 66 4.24 -1.61 9.23
N ILE A 67 3.18 -0.94 8.77
CA ILE A 67 2.77 -0.92 7.36
C ILE A 67 3.16 0.44 6.78
N ASP A 68 4.18 0.46 5.91
CA ASP A 68 4.73 1.68 5.29
C ASP A 68 4.62 1.70 3.75
N ASP A 69 4.04 0.66 3.13
CA ASP A 69 3.78 0.63 1.70
C ASP A 69 2.64 1.57 1.28
N ALA A 70 2.92 2.45 0.31
CA ALA A 70 2.01 3.49 -0.12
C ALA A 70 0.66 2.97 -0.65
N LYS A 71 0.66 1.88 -1.42
CA LYS A 71 -0.59 1.32 -1.99
C LYS A 71 -1.45 0.71 -0.91
N THR A 72 -0.82 0.01 0.04
CA THR A 72 -1.47 -0.63 1.18
C THR A 72 -2.09 0.43 2.11
N ILE A 73 -1.34 1.49 2.44
CA ILE A 73 -1.84 2.61 3.24
C ILE A 73 -3.05 3.26 2.57
N LEU A 74 -2.96 3.55 1.26
CA LEU A 74 -4.06 4.17 0.52
C LEU A 74 -5.32 3.30 0.53
N ALA A 75 -5.17 1.99 0.30
CA ALA A 75 -6.28 1.03 0.33
C ALA A 75 -6.96 0.97 1.71
N LEU A 76 -6.17 0.90 2.79
CA LEU A 76 -6.69 0.83 4.16
C LEU A 76 -7.39 2.12 4.59
N LEU A 77 -6.84 3.28 4.24
CA LEU A 77 -7.47 4.58 4.52
C LEU A 77 -8.78 4.75 3.74
N TRP A 78 -8.83 4.32 2.48
CA TRP A 78 -10.06 4.30 1.70
C TRP A 78 -11.12 3.38 2.32
N LEU A 79 -10.73 2.17 2.74
CA LEU A 79 -11.64 1.21 3.37
C LEU A 79 -12.19 1.75 4.70
N LYS A 80 -11.34 2.41 5.50
CA LYS A 80 -11.76 3.11 6.73
C LYS A 80 -12.84 4.15 6.46
N ASP A 81 -12.74 4.89 5.34
CA ASP A 81 -13.77 5.85 4.94
C ASP A 81 -15.06 5.16 4.49
N GLN A 82 -14.98 4.07 3.69
CA GLN A 82 -16.17 3.37 3.21
C GLN A 82 -16.96 2.69 4.33
N ARG A 83 -16.30 2.23 5.40
CA ARG A 83 -16.97 1.63 6.58
C ARG A 83 -17.85 2.59 7.38
N LYS A 84 -17.74 3.90 7.16
CA LYS A 84 -18.55 4.92 7.86
C LYS A 84 -19.88 5.22 7.16
N LYS A 85 -20.05 4.76 5.92
CA LYS A 85 -21.25 4.93 5.11
C LYS A 85 -22.21 3.77 5.38
#